data_AF-A0A4W3HFM2-F1
#
_entry.id   AF-A0A4W3HFM2-F1
#
_cell.length_a   1.000
_cell.length_b   1.000
_cell.length_c   1.000
_cell.angle_alpha   90.00
_cell.angle_beta   90.00
_cell.angle_gamma   90.00
#
_symmetry.space_group_name_H-M   'P 1'
#
loop_
_entity.id
_entity.type
_entity.pdbx_description
1 polymer ?
#
loop_
_entity_poly.entity_id
_entity_poly.type
_entity_poly.pdbx_seq_one_letter_code
_entity_poly.pdbx_strand_id
1 'polypeptide(L)'
;MVSVPSATLLFFLLQTLLCTQNLGRLHYEPIKDRHGNVLLVTVREFGSCCPFLNAKWIHISKLQNQRKSLSTPEEPTALDVLLITIQDVLSYQQGSLQRLSPGLYLGYLKLSSSVDQIKVLVPQKFPNVLCHTKVRENDNVSR
;
A
#
# COMPACT_ATOMS: atom_id res chain seq x y z
N MET A 1 3.05 9.83 -31.12
CA MET A 1 3.59 9.56 -29.77
C MET A 1 2.55 10.01 -28.77
N VAL A 2 1.81 9.06 -28.18
CA VAL A 2 0.81 9.39 -27.15
C VAL A 2 1.60 9.74 -25.88
N SER A 3 1.58 11.02 -25.50
CA SER A 3 2.19 11.47 -24.25
C SER A 3 1.54 10.71 -23.11
N VAL A 4 2.32 9.88 -22.42
CA VAL A 4 1.87 9.24 -21.17
C VAL A 4 1.47 10.39 -20.22
N PRO A 5 0.23 10.46 -19.74
CA PRO A 5 -0.17 11.51 -18.83
C PRO A 5 0.73 11.42 -17.59
N SER A 6 1.24 12.58 -17.15
CA SER A 6 1.96 12.69 -15.88
C SER A 6 1.16 11.98 -14.77
N ALA A 7 1.83 11.26 -13.87
CA ALA A 7 1.19 10.55 -12.77
C ALA A 7 0.23 11.45 -11.95
N THR A 8 0.51 12.76 -11.91
CA THR A 8 -0.34 13.78 -11.29
C THR A 8 -1.69 13.93 -12.00
N LEU A 9 -1.72 13.88 -13.33
CA LEU A 9 -2.96 13.97 -14.11
C LEU A 9 -3.81 12.71 -13.92
N LEU A 10 -3.19 11.53 -13.86
CA LEU A 10 -3.91 10.29 -13.60
C LEU A 10 -4.56 10.29 -12.21
N PHE A 11 -3.83 10.77 -11.20
CA PHE A 11 -4.36 10.92 -9.84
C PHE A 11 -5.54 11.90 -9.78
N PHE A 12 -5.42 13.06 -10.46
CA PHE A 12 -6.49 14.05 -10.52
C PHE A 12 -7.74 13.50 -11.23
N LEU A 13 -7.59 12.82 -12.36
CA LEU A 13 -8.70 12.19 -13.08
C LEU A 13 -9.42 11.16 -12.20
N LEU A 14 -8.69 10.34 -11.43
CA LEU A 14 -9.29 9.40 -10.48
C LEU A 14 -10.07 10.11 -9.37
N GLN A 15 -9.54 11.22 -8.82
CA GLN A 15 -10.25 12.03 -7.82
C GLN A 15 -11.56 12.59 -8.38
N THR A 16 -11.55 13.07 -9.63
CA THR A 16 -12.75 13.57 -10.32
C THR A 16 -13.77 12.46 -10.57
N LEU A 17 -13.33 11.31 -11.11
CA LEU A 17 -14.20 10.17 -11.42
C LEU A 17 -14.85 9.55 -10.18
N LEU A 18 -14.09 9.46 -9.09
CA LEU A 18 -14.57 8.94 -7.81
C LEU A 18 -15.25 10.02 -6.96
N CYS A 19 -15.40 11.26 -7.45
CA CYS A 19 -15.95 12.38 -6.68
C CYS A 19 -15.35 12.50 -5.26
N THR A 20 -14.04 12.22 -5.11
CA THR A 20 -13.38 12.23 -3.81
C THR A 20 -11.98 12.80 -3.91
N GLN A 21 -11.64 13.71 -2.99
CA GLN A 21 -10.29 14.27 -2.91
C GLN A 21 -9.32 13.32 -2.21
N ASN A 22 -9.82 12.39 -1.39
CA ASN A 22 -9.01 11.46 -0.62
C ASN A 22 -9.11 10.05 -1.21
N LEU A 23 -8.13 9.65 -2.02
CA LEU A 23 -8.05 8.29 -2.59
C LEU A 23 -7.53 7.25 -1.58
N GLY A 24 -7.12 7.68 -0.38
CA GLY A 24 -6.47 6.84 0.62
C GLY A 24 -4.95 6.87 0.50
N ARG A 25 -4.30 5.89 1.13
CA ARG A 25 -2.85 5.73 1.14
C ARG A 25 -2.42 4.83 -0.01
N LEU A 26 -1.47 5.31 -0.80
CA LEU A 26 -0.81 4.51 -1.83
C LEU A 26 0.05 3.42 -1.18
N HIS A 27 -0.07 2.19 -1.67
CA HIS A 27 0.85 1.11 -1.31
C HIS A 27 2.22 1.39 -1.95
N TYR A 28 3.29 1.16 -1.19
CA TYR A 28 4.64 1.59 -1.55
C TYR A 28 5.16 0.93 -2.84
N GLU A 29 4.78 -0.33 -3.09
CA GLU A 29 5.22 -1.07 -4.25
C GLU A 29 4.09 -1.23 -5.27
N PRO A 30 4.28 -0.76 -6.52
CA PRO A 30 3.33 -1.02 -7.57
C PRO A 30 3.39 -2.50 -7.97
N ILE A 31 2.22 -3.12 -8.14
CA ILE A 31 2.14 -4.52 -8.54
C ILE A 31 2.30 -4.58 -10.06
N LYS A 32 3.30 -5.32 -10.52
CA LYS A 32 3.60 -5.46 -11.95
C LYS A 32 3.41 -6.90 -12.38
N ASP A 33 2.81 -7.10 -13.54
CA ASP A 33 2.83 -8.40 -14.22
C ASP A 33 3.94 -8.46 -15.29
N ARG A 34 4.11 -9.66 -15.86
CA ARG A 34 5.09 -9.91 -16.91
C ARG A 34 4.72 -9.29 -18.26
N HIS A 35 3.45 -8.96 -18.46
CA HIS A 35 2.97 -8.25 -19.64
C HIS A 35 3.27 -6.74 -19.57
N GLY A 36 3.80 -6.25 -18.44
CA GLY A 36 4.12 -4.85 -18.22
C GLY A 36 2.95 -4.02 -17.71
N ASN A 37 1.83 -4.65 -17.33
CA ASN A 37 0.74 -3.96 -16.66
C ASN A 37 1.16 -3.63 -15.23
N VAL A 38 0.84 -2.41 -14.81
CA VAL A 38 1.16 -1.89 -13.50
C VAL A 38 -0.12 -1.52 -12.77
N LEU A 39 -0.34 -2.10 -11.61
CA LEU A 39 -1.41 -1.74 -10.70
C LEU A 39 -0.87 -0.88 -9.56
N LEU A 40 -1.47 0.29 -9.43
CA LEU A 40 -1.31 1.16 -8.27
C LEU A 40 -2.44 0.85 -7.29
N VAL A 41 -2.09 0.59 -6.04
CA VAL A 41 -3.06 0.17 -5.02
C VAL A 41 -3.19 1.27 -3.99
N THR A 42 -4.41 1.79 -3.79
CA THR A 42 -4.71 2.74 -2.71
C THR A 42 -5.64 2.09 -1.70
N VAL A 43 -5.30 2.21 -0.42
CA VAL A 43 -6.11 1.67 0.68
C VAL A 43 -6.66 2.83 1.49
N ARG A 44 -7.98 2.83 1.66
CA ARG A 44 -8.69 3.81 2.46
C ARG A 44 -9.57 3.09 3.46
N GLU A 45 -9.37 3.42 4.73
CA GLU A 45 -10.29 3.01 5.79
C GLU A 45 -11.50 3.95 5.78
N PHE A 46 -12.69 3.39 5.76
CA PHE A 46 -13.94 4.11 5.90
C PHE A 46 -14.50 3.84 7.29
N GLY A 47 -14.99 4.89 7.96
CA GLY A 47 -15.81 4.72 9.16
C GLY A 47 -17.20 4.15 8.82
N SER A 48 -18.12 4.18 9.79
CA SER A 48 -19.51 3.72 9.60
C SER A 48 -20.28 4.45 8.49
N CYS A 49 -19.82 5.64 8.09
CA CYS A 49 -20.36 6.40 6.98
C CYS A 49 -19.44 6.26 5.76
N CYS A 50 -19.79 5.38 4.83
CA CYS A 50 -19.19 5.39 3.50
C CYS A 50 -19.79 6.57 2.73
N PRO A 51 -19.01 7.60 2.37
CA PRO A 51 -19.52 8.63 1.48
C PRO A 51 -19.90 7.96 0.16
N PHE A 52 -21.07 8.34 -0.36
CA PHE A 52 -21.73 7.84 -1.57
C PHE A 52 -20.79 7.84 -2.78
N LEU A 53 -19.95 6.83 -2.86
CA LEU A 53 -19.31 6.44 -4.10
C LEU A 53 -20.36 5.64 -4.85
N ASN A 54 -20.78 6.12 -6.02
CA ASN A 54 -21.62 5.38 -6.98
C ASN A 54 -20.90 4.13 -7.56
N ALA A 55 -19.94 3.58 -6.81
CA ALA A 55 -19.15 2.43 -7.15
C ALA A 55 -19.82 1.17 -6.59
N LYS A 56 -19.82 0.11 -7.40
CA LYS A 56 -20.28 -1.21 -6.98
C LYS A 56 -19.20 -1.85 -6.12
N TRP A 57 -19.40 -1.86 -4.81
CA TRP A 57 -18.51 -2.55 -3.89
C TRP A 57 -18.63 -4.06 -4.06
N ILE A 58 -17.49 -4.75 -4.18
CA ILE A 58 -17.42 -6.19 -4.28
C ILE A 58 -16.62 -6.70 -3.09
N HIS A 59 -17.16 -7.71 -2.40
CA HIS A 59 -16.47 -8.34 -1.29
C HIS A 59 -15.22 -9.07 -1.78
N ILE A 60 -14.09 -8.92 -1.08
CA ILE A 60 -12.80 -9.52 -1.47
C ILE A 60 -12.93 -11.04 -1.66
N SER A 61 -13.68 -11.72 -0.78
CA SER A 61 -13.90 -13.17 -0.90
C SER A 61 -14.62 -13.56 -2.19
N LYS A 62 -15.50 -12.71 -2.72
CA LYS A 62 -16.16 -12.96 -4.02
C LYS A 62 -15.15 -12.90 -5.16
N LEU A 63 -14.23 -11.93 -5.14
CA LEU A 63 -13.16 -11.81 -6.15
C LEU A 63 -12.20 -13.00 -6.09
N GLN A 64 -11.78 -13.41 -4.90
CA GLN A 64 -10.90 -14.57 -4.71
C GLN A 64 -11.57 -15.88 -5.18
N ASN A 65 -12.85 -16.07 -4.88
CA ASN A 65 -13.57 -17.28 -5.25
C ASN A 65 -13.85 -17.39 -6.76
N GLN A 66 -14.10 -16.26 -7.45
CA GLN A 66 -14.25 -16.26 -8.92
C GLN A 66 -12.99 -16.76 -9.64
N ARG A 67 -11.81 -16.58 -9.04
CA ARG A 67 -10.52 -16.94 -9.66
C ARG A 67 -10.03 -18.33 -9.32
N LYS A 68 -10.45 -18.93 -8.19
CA LYS A 68 -10.19 -20.35 -7.87
C LYS A 68 -10.76 -21.32 -8.92
N SER A 69 -11.75 -20.88 -9.69
CA SER A 69 -12.37 -21.66 -10.78
C SER A 69 -11.58 -21.60 -12.10
N LEU A 70 -10.53 -20.77 -12.20
CA LEU A 70 -9.74 -20.61 -13.42
C LEU A 70 -8.45 -21.42 -13.30
N SER A 71 -8.57 -22.74 -13.41
CA SER A 71 -7.45 -23.66 -13.51
C SER A 71 -6.89 -23.65 -14.93
N THR A 72 -6.10 -22.63 -15.28
CA THR A 72 -5.18 -22.70 -16.43
C THR A 72 -3.78 -22.31 -15.97
N PRO A 73 -2.72 -22.91 -16.54
CA PRO A 73 -1.33 -22.67 -16.15
C PRO A 73 -0.78 -21.35 -16.73
N GLU A 74 -1.63 -20.35 -16.99
CA GLU A 74 -1.17 -19.05 -17.43
C GLU A 74 -0.66 -18.24 -16.23
N GLU A 75 0.42 -17.50 -16.47
CA GLU A 75 1.11 -16.73 -15.43
C GLU A 75 0.15 -15.73 -14.77
N PRO A 76 0.28 -15.49 -13.44
CA PRO A 76 -0.67 -14.64 -12.73
C PRO A 76 -0.61 -13.21 -13.26
N THR A 77 -1.79 -12.69 -13.66
CA THR A 77 -1.95 -11.28 -14.02
C THR A 77 -1.71 -10.38 -12.81
N ALA A 78 -1.53 -9.07 -13.01
CA ALA A 78 -1.29 -8.15 -11.89
C ALA A 78 -2.45 -8.18 -10.87
N LEU A 79 -3.69 -8.40 -11.34
CA LEU A 79 -4.86 -8.56 -10.47
C LEU A 79 -4.81 -9.86 -9.66
N ASP A 80 -4.25 -10.94 -10.20
CA ASP A 80 -4.05 -12.19 -9.44
C ASP A 80 -3.03 -12.00 -8.35
N VAL A 81 -1.90 -11.38 -8.70
CA VAL A 81 -0.85 -11.06 -7.73
C VAL A 81 -1.45 -10.22 -6.60
N LEU A 82 -2.24 -9.18 -6.92
CA LEU A 82 -2.95 -8.39 -5.91
C LEU A 82 -3.89 -9.24 -5.04
N LEU A 83 -4.71 -10.11 -5.62
CA LEU A 83 -5.66 -10.91 -4.85
C LEU A 83 -4.98 -11.94 -3.93
N ILE A 84 -3.81 -12.44 -4.35
CA ILE A 84 -2.94 -13.32 -3.56
C ILE A 84 -2.31 -12.53 -2.40
N THR A 85 -1.77 -11.33 -2.66
CA THR A 85 -1.05 -10.51 -1.67
C THR A 85 -1.94 -9.51 -0.92
N ILE A 86 -3.25 -9.52 -1.13
CA ILE A 86 -4.16 -8.49 -0.58
C ILE A 86 -4.10 -8.42 0.95
N GLN A 87 -3.94 -9.58 1.62
CA GLN A 87 -3.80 -9.62 3.08
C GLN A 87 -2.50 -8.94 3.52
N ASP A 88 -1.39 -9.19 2.82
CA ASP A 88 -0.11 -8.55 3.10
C ASP A 88 -0.18 -7.03 2.87
N VAL A 89 -0.86 -6.59 1.81
CA VAL A 89 -1.10 -5.15 1.54
C VAL A 89 -1.88 -4.50 2.69
N LEU A 90 -2.94 -5.16 3.18
CA LEU A 90 -3.75 -4.66 4.29
C LEU A 90 -2.96 -4.66 5.61
N SER A 91 -2.22 -5.73 5.92
CA SER A 91 -1.36 -5.81 7.10
C SER A 91 -0.25 -4.76 7.07
N TYR A 92 0.35 -4.53 5.90
CA TYR A 92 1.30 -3.43 5.70
C TYR A 92 0.65 -2.10 6.06
N GLN A 93 -0.54 -1.80 5.51
CA GLN A 93 -1.22 -0.53 5.75
C GLN A 93 -1.53 -0.32 7.24
N GLN A 94 -1.98 -1.36 7.94
CA GLN A 94 -2.22 -1.31 9.39
C GLN A 94 -0.92 -1.04 10.17
N GLY A 95 0.16 -1.76 9.88
CA GLY A 95 1.47 -1.52 10.51
C GLY A 95 2.02 -0.13 10.19
N SER A 96 1.74 0.39 8.99
CA SER A 96 2.11 1.73 8.54
C SER A 96 1.39 2.86 9.31
N LEU A 97 0.21 2.56 9.87
CA LEU A 97 -0.57 3.52 10.65
C LEU A 97 -0.05 3.65 12.09
N GLN A 98 0.65 2.63 12.58
CA GLN A 98 1.12 2.61 13.96
C GLN A 98 2.22 3.65 14.18
N ARG A 99 2.08 4.41 15.27
CA ARG A 99 3.07 5.40 15.70
C ARG A 99 3.81 4.88 16.92
N LEU A 100 5.06 5.29 17.07
CA LEU A 100 5.81 5.05 18.30
C LEU A 100 5.14 5.79 19.45
N SER A 101 5.17 5.17 20.63
CA SER A 101 4.77 5.86 21.84
C SER A 101 5.71 7.03 22.14
N PRO A 102 5.28 8.01 22.94
CA PRO A 102 6.15 9.03 23.48
C PRO A 102 7.44 8.47 24.08
N GLY A 103 8.59 9.07 23.78
CA GLY A 103 9.86 8.59 24.31
C GLY A 103 11.09 9.10 23.59
N LEU A 104 12.24 8.81 24.18
CA LEU A 104 13.54 8.98 23.54
C LEU A 104 13.96 7.65 22.90
N TYR A 105 14.27 7.70 21.61
CA TYR A 105 14.62 6.53 20.82
C TYR A 105 16.00 6.70 20.20
N LEU A 106 16.76 5.60 20.18
CA LEU A 106 17.93 5.48 19.32
C LEU A 106 17.50 4.82 18.02
N GLY A 107 17.42 5.60 16.94
CA GLY A 107 17.16 5.10 15.59
C GLY A 107 18.46 4.74 14.88
N TYR A 108 18.43 3.69 14.07
CA TYR A 108 19.55 3.33 13.20
C TYR A 108 19.04 2.86 11.83
N LEU A 109 19.85 3.06 10.81
CA LEU A 109 19.55 2.63 9.45
C LEU A 109 20.23 1.30 9.17
N LYS A 110 19.44 0.32 8.73
CA LYS A 110 19.97 -0.90 8.14
C LYS A 110 19.74 -0.81 6.63
N LEU A 111 20.81 -0.83 5.86
CA LEU A 111 20.74 -0.71 4.40
C LEU A 111 21.11 -2.06 3.77
N SER A 112 20.41 -2.40 2.69
CA SER A 112 20.83 -3.43 1.75
C SER A 112 21.10 -2.76 0.41
N SER A 113 22.31 -2.91 -0.10
CA SER A 113 22.76 -2.25 -1.33
C SER A 113 23.01 -3.28 -2.42
N SER A 114 22.45 -3.06 -3.61
CA SER A 114 22.73 -3.78 -4.86
C SER A 114 23.21 -2.79 -5.93
N VAL A 115 23.68 -3.29 -7.08
CA VAL A 115 24.20 -2.45 -8.18
C VAL A 115 23.15 -1.44 -8.67
N ASP A 116 21.89 -1.82 -8.65
CA ASP A 116 20.77 -1.06 -9.19
C ASP A 116 19.93 -0.33 -8.12
N GLN A 117 20.04 -0.73 -6.84
CA GLN A 117 19.12 -0.26 -5.79
C GLN A 117 19.80 -0.17 -4.42
N ILE A 118 19.40 0.84 -3.64
CA ILE A 118 19.68 0.91 -2.20
C ILE A 118 18.35 0.81 -1.46
N LYS A 119 18.20 -0.20 -0.61
CA LYS A 119 16.98 -0.47 0.16
C LYS A 119 17.21 -0.20 1.64
N VAL A 120 16.30 0.56 2.25
CA VAL A 120 16.22 0.69 3.70
C VAL A 120 15.45 -0.50 4.24
N LEU A 121 16.05 -1.26 5.15
CA LEU A 121 15.41 -2.37 5.82
C LEU A 121 14.67 -1.86 7.07
N VAL A 122 13.37 -2.16 7.12
CA VAL A 122 12.46 -1.78 8.20
C VAL A 122 11.84 -3.03 8.84
N PRO A 123 11.38 -2.97 10.10
CA PRO A 123 10.65 -4.08 10.72
C PRO A 123 9.33 -4.34 9.98
N GLN A 124 8.99 -5.62 9.75
CA GLN A 124 7.77 -6.01 9.04
C GLN A 124 6.49 -5.48 9.71
N LYS A 125 6.48 -5.37 11.05
CA LYS A 125 5.35 -4.86 11.83
C LYS A 125 5.19 -3.34 11.75
N PHE A 126 6.27 -2.61 11.50
CA PHE A 126 6.32 -1.15 11.51
C PHE A 126 7.07 -0.64 10.27
N PRO A 127 6.51 -0.85 9.07
CA PRO A 127 7.21 -0.53 7.82
C PRO A 127 7.51 0.98 7.67
N ASN A 128 6.73 1.83 8.34
CA ASN A 128 6.92 3.28 8.31
C ASN A 128 7.92 3.81 9.35
N VAL A 129 8.53 2.92 10.15
CA VAL A 129 9.45 3.31 11.22
C VAL A 129 10.78 2.62 11.01
N LEU A 130 11.86 3.40 11.07
CA LEU A 130 13.21 2.85 11.04
C LEU A 130 13.46 1.95 12.25
N CYS A 131 14.46 1.08 12.13
CA CYS A 131 14.90 0.27 13.25
C CYS A 131 15.27 1.19 14.44
N HIS A 132 14.74 0.88 15.61
CA HIS A 132 14.94 1.71 16.79
C HIS A 132 14.97 0.87 18.06
N THR A 133 15.55 1.44 19.12
CA THR A 133 15.36 0.95 20.49
C THR A 133 14.90 2.10 21.37
N LYS A 134 13.94 1.85 22.26
CA LYS A 134 13.46 2.86 23.21
C LYS A 134 14.48 2.96 24.34
N VAL A 135 15.06 4.14 24.53
CA VAL A 135 16.07 4.39 25.57
C VAL A 135 15.37 4.74 26.89
N ARG A 136 14.33 5.58 26.83
CA ARG A 136 13.52 5.95 27.99
C ARG A 136 12.17 6.54 27.59
N GLU A 137 11.22 6.51 28.53
CA GLU A 137 10.04 7.36 28.47
C GLU A 137 10.47 8.84 28.54
N ASN A 138 9.83 9.69 27.74
CA ASN A 138 10.09 11.13 27.74
C ASN A 138 8.91 11.87 27.13
N ASP A 139 8.05 12.40 28.00
CA ASP A 139 6.83 13.12 27.61
C ASP A 139 7.12 14.45 26.89
N ASN A 140 8.38 14.92 26.93
CA ASN A 140 8.78 16.18 26.30
C ASN A 140 9.14 16.06 24.81
N VAL A 141 9.24 14.86 24.25
CA VAL A 141 9.82 14.62 22.90
C VAL A 141 8.77 14.28 21.83
N SER A 142 7.53 14.00 22.21
CA SER A 142 6.45 13.71 21.26
C SER A 142 5.22 14.59 21.52
N ARG A 143 5.25 15.81 20.98
CA ARG A 143 4.04 16.58 20.67
C ARG A 143 4.00 16.82 19.17
#